data_AF-A0AAE3DI59-F1
#
_entry.id   AF-A0AAE3DI59-F1
#
_cell.length_a   1.000
_cell.length_b   1.000
_cell.length_c   1.000
_cell.angle_alpha   90.00
_cell.angle_beta   90.00
_cell.angle_gamma   90.00
#
_symmetry.space_group_name_H-M   'P 1'
#
loop_
_entity.id
_entity.type
_entity.pdbx_description
1 polymer ?
#
loop_
_entity_poly.entity_id
_entity_poly.type
_entity_poly.pdbx_seq_one_letter_code
_entity_poly.pdbx_strand_id
1 'polypeptide(L)'
;MIIDTYQSGAVMRILQSGKIYRASPSISFKKEYAALIDMLDLHCECPIFGVVRGRKQNTGGRVSGAVRIRLNVPREYVKLTEYTDWADFLDNFKYTNPNDYSTIIVGSLDVKSSDHLRVVESLKHQRHLFQYKMPQAILEYIDPKWVVRYKVITNTREQEDRKEHRLNFFRW
;
A
#
# COMPACT_ATOMS: atom_id res chain seq x y z
N MET A 1 -6.49 -14.97 -4.13
CA MET A 1 -6.72 -14.06 -2.98
C MET A 1 -7.41 -12.82 -3.52
N ILE A 2 -8.50 -12.38 -2.89
CA ILE A 2 -9.22 -11.17 -3.35
C ILE A 2 -8.60 -9.93 -2.71
N ILE A 3 -8.04 -9.06 -3.56
CA ILE A 3 -7.34 -7.84 -3.15
C ILE A 3 -8.02 -6.65 -3.82
N ASP A 4 -8.27 -5.60 -3.05
CA ASP A 4 -8.68 -4.31 -3.62
C ASP A 4 -7.45 -3.36 -3.57
N THR A 5 -7.06 -2.78 -4.71
CA THR A 5 -5.97 -1.81 -4.82
C THR A 5 -6.47 -0.50 -5.44
N TYR A 6 -5.86 0.63 -5.08
CA TYR A 6 -6.22 1.97 -5.55
C TYR A 6 -5.15 2.45 -6.51
N GLN A 7 -5.54 2.75 -7.75
CA GLN A 7 -4.64 3.07 -8.84
C GLN A 7 -5.16 4.26 -9.66
N SER A 8 -4.27 4.85 -10.46
CA SER A 8 -4.65 5.94 -11.38
C SER A 8 -5.44 5.40 -12.57
N GLY A 9 -6.18 6.28 -13.27
CA GLY A 9 -6.86 5.92 -14.51
C GLY A 9 -5.89 5.46 -15.62
N ALA A 10 -4.62 5.90 -15.58
CA ALA A 10 -3.60 5.46 -16.53
C ALA A 10 -3.24 3.98 -16.34
N VAL A 11 -3.12 3.52 -15.10
CA VAL A 11 -2.91 2.10 -14.78
C VAL A 11 -4.05 1.26 -15.33
N MET A 12 -5.29 1.71 -15.17
CA MET A 12 -6.45 0.99 -15.69
C MET A 12 -6.40 0.86 -17.22
N ARG A 13 -5.98 1.91 -17.95
CA ARG A 13 -5.81 1.86 -19.42
C ARG A 13 -4.74 0.85 -19.84
N ILE A 14 -3.62 0.76 -19.10
CA ILE A 14 -2.58 -0.25 -19.35
C ILE A 14 -3.17 -1.65 -19.22
N LEU A 15 -3.88 -1.92 -18.11
CA LEU A 15 -4.50 -3.22 -17.87
C LEU A 15 -5.58 -3.56 -18.90
N GLN A 16 -6.41 -2.60 -19.32
CA GLN A 16 -7.42 -2.78 -20.37
C GLN A 16 -6.80 -3.10 -21.74
N SER A 17 -5.57 -2.64 -22.01
CA SER A 17 -4.84 -2.99 -23.23
C SER A 17 -4.25 -4.42 -23.20
N GLY A 18 -4.49 -5.18 -22.13
CA GLY A 18 -3.97 -6.55 -21.96
C GLY A 18 -2.49 -6.60 -21.55
N LYS A 19 -1.92 -5.48 -21.11
CA LYS A 19 -0.52 -5.40 -20.67
C LYS A 19 -0.40 -5.53 -19.15
N ILE A 20 0.66 -6.22 -18.72
CA ILE A 20 1.07 -6.27 -17.31
C ILE A 20 1.48 -4.87 -16.86
N TYR A 21 1.01 -4.46 -15.68
CA TYR A 21 1.41 -3.20 -15.06
C TYR A 21 2.48 -3.43 -13.99
N ARG A 22 3.59 -2.70 -14.08
CA ARG A 22 4.63 -2.58 -13.04
C ARG A 22 4.67 -1.14 -12.57
N ALA A 23 4.72 -0.91 -11.26
CA ALA A 23 4.75 0.44 -10.72
C ALA A 23 6.13 1.07 -10.95
N SER A 24 6.13 2.33 -11.38
CA SER A 24 7.34 3.14 -11.49
C SER A 24 7.87 3.53 -10.09
N PRO A 25 9.16 3.90 -9.97
CA PRO A 25 9.78 4.26 -8.70
C PRO A 25 9.01 5.38 -7.97
N SER A 26 8.90 5.24 -6.65
CA SER A 26 8.28 6.27 -5.81
C SER A 26 9.19 7.50 -5.71
N ILE A 27 8.61 8.70 -5.89
CA ILE A 27 9.33 9.96 -5.70
C ILE A 27 9.57 10.23 -4.20
N SER A 28 8.55 9.96 -3.36
CA SER A 28 8.58 10.32 -1.93
C SER A 28 9.12 9.22 -1.02
N PHE A 29 9.01 7.95 -1.43
CA PHE A 29 9.34 6.79 -0.58
C PHE A 29 10.38 5.86 -1.23
N LYS A 30 11.31 6.43 -2.00
CA LYS A 30 12.26 5.65 -2.81
C LYS A 30 13.07 4.67 -1.95
N LYS A 31 13.60 5.13 -0.82
CA LYS A 31 14.49 4.33 0.04
C LYS A 31 13.71 3.36 0.91
N GLU A 32 12.56 3.81 1.41
CA GLU A 32 11.64 3.03 2.23
C GLU A 32 11.10 1.84 1.43
N TYR A 33 10.70 2.06 0.18
CA TYR A 33 10.22 0.99 -0.69
C TYR A 33 11.35 0.06 -1.10
N ALA A 34 12.58 0.57 -1.31
CA ALA A 34 13.74 -0.29 -1.55
C ALA A 34 14.02 -1.22 -0.35
N ALA A 35 13.92 -0.70 0.88
CA ALA A 35 14.03 -1.52 2.08
C ALA A 35 12.92 -2.57 2.16
N LEU A 36 11.67 -2.22 1.82
CA LEU A 36 10.57 -3.19 1.81
C LEU A 36 10.74 -4.27 0.73
N ILE A 37 11.24 -3.88 -0.44
CA ILE A 37 11.58 -4.80 -1.53
C ILE A 37 12.64 -5.81 -1.06
N ASP A 38 13.69 -5.33 -0.41
CA ASP A 38 14.76 -6.17 0.16
C ASP A 38 14.22 -7.10 1.27
N MET A 39 13.43 -6.56 2.21
CA MET A 39 12.84 -7.34 3.31
C MET A 39 11.94 -8.48 2.84
N LEU A 40 11.24 -8.29 1.71
CA LEU A 40 10.26 -9.24 1.19
C LEU A 40 10.78 -10.10 0.03
N ASP A 41 12.02 -9.88 -0.41
CA ASP A 41 12.65 -10.49 -1.57
C ASP A 41 11.79 -10.31 -2.84
N LEU A 42 11.48 -9.04 -3.15
CA LEU A 42 10.64 -8.67 -4.30
C LEU A 42 11.47 -8.34 -5.55
N HIS A 43 10.93 -8.68 -6.71
CA HIS A 43 11.53 -8.40 -8.02
C HIS A 43 10.79 -7.26 -8.73
N CYS A 44 10.78 -6.08 -8.11
CA CYS A 44 10.19 -4.86 -8.67
C CYS A 44 10.95 -3.59 -8.29
N GLU A 45 10.71 -2.50 -9.02
CA GLU A 45 11.23 -1.17 -8.68
C GLU A 45 10.39 -0.45 -7.62
N CYS A 46 9.10 -0.80 -7.55
CA CYS A 46 8.14 -0.17 -6.65
C CYS A 46 7.03 -1.17 -6.30
N PRO A 47 6.77 -1.41 -5.01
CA PRO A 47 5.71 -2.31 -4.58
C PRO A 47 4.32 -1.71 -4.84
N ILE A 48 3.38 -2.55 -5.21
CA ILE A 48 1.96 -2.21 -5.34
C ILE A 48 1.22 -2.66 -4.10
N PHE A 49 0.65 -1.71 -3.38
CA PHE A 49 -0.10 -1.97 -2.16
C PHE A 49 -1.58 -2.25 -2.46
N GLY A 50 -2.15 -3.17 -1.69
CA GLY A 50 -3.58 -3.48 -1.71
C GLY A 50 -4.08 -3.92 -0.33
N VAL A 51 -5.40 -3.96 -0.18
CA VAL A 51 -6.05 -4.47 1.03
C VAL A 51 -6.68 -5.82 0.74
N VAL A 52 -6.52 -6.76 1.67
CA VAL A 52 -7.13 -8.09 1.56
C VAL A 52 -8.61 -7.99 1.89
N ARG A 53 -9.47 -8.49 1.00
CA ARG A 53 -10.92 -8.43 1.21
C ARG A 53 -11.36 -9.38 2.30
N GLY A 54 -12.29 -8.94 3.15
CA GLY A 54 -12.80 -9.73 4.28
C GLY A 54 -11.88 -9.72 5.51
N ARG A 55 -10.82 -8.90 5.48
CA ARG A 55 -9.94 -8.61 6.62
C ARG A 55 -10.09 -7.15 7.03
N LYS A 56 -9.60 -6.79 8.22
CA LYS A 56 -9.51 -5.38 8.63
C LYS A 56 -8.64 -4.62 7.63
N GLN A 57 -9.06 -3.42 7.24
CA GLN A 57 -8.41 -2.63 6.19
C GLN A 57 -8.05 -1.25 6.74
N ASN A 58 -6.87 -0.76 6.38
CA ASN A 58 -6.48 0.64 6.55
C ASN A 58 -5.62 1.06 5.36
N THR A 59 -5.89 2.26 4.85
CA THR A 59 -5.19 2.87 3.71
C THR A 59 -4.47 4.16 4.11
N GLY A 60 -4.42 4.48 5.42
CA GLY A 60 -3.78 5.68 5.95
C GLY A 60 -4.35 7.00 5.42
N GLY A 61 -5.57 6.96 4.86
CA GLY A 61 -6.21 8.11 4.20
C GLY A 61 -5.56 8.52 2.86
N ARG A 62 -4.44 7.90 2.47
CA ARG A 62 -3.70 8.21 1.24
C ARG A 62 -4.07 7.21 0.16
N VAL A 63 -5.09 7.52 -0.62
CA VAL A 63 -5.40 6.80 -1.86
C VAL A 63 -4.88 7.61 -3.04
N SER A 64 -3.87 7.08 -3.73
CA SER A 64 -3.32 7.69 -4.95
C SER A 64 -4.26 7.57 -6.17
N GLY A 65 -5.41 6.91 -6.00
CA GLY A 65 -6.18 6.36 -7.09
C GLY A 65 -7.58 6.93 -7.23
N ALA A 66 -7.85 7.49 -8.41
CA ALA A 66 -9.20 7.70 -8.92
C ALA A 66 -9.89 6.38 -9.29
N VAL A 67 -9.22 5.22 -9.22
CA VAL A 67 -9.81 3.92 -9.57
C VAL A 67 -9.50 2.89 -8.50
N ARG A 68 -10.53 2.26 -7.94
CA ARG A 68 -10.41 1.04 -7.12
C ARG A 68 -10.54 -0.18 -8.02
N ILE A 69 -9.51 -1.00 -8.06
CA ILE A 69 -9.45 -2.23 -8.86
C ILE A 69 -9.54 -3.42 -7.91
N ARG A 70 -10.44 -4.36 -8.21
CA ARG A 70 -10.52 -5.66 -7.54
C ARG A 70 -9.77 -6.69 -8.34
N LEU A 71 -8.85 -7.37 -7.66
CA LEU A 71 -8.01 -8.42 -8.19
C LEU A 71 -8.34 -9.76 -7.55
N ASN A 72 -8.25 -10.85 -8.31
CA ASN A 72 -8.13 -12.21 -7.82
C ASN A 72 -6.73 -12.72 -8.13
N VAL A 73 -5.80 -12.51 -7.18
CA VAL A 73 -4.37 -12.79 -7.37
C VAL A 73 -4.03 -14.17 -6.81
N PRO A 74 -3.33 -15.06 -7.55
CA PRO A 74 -2.84 -16.31 -6.98
C PRO A 74 -1.92 -16.06 -5.78
N ARG A 75 -1.94 -16.94 -4.77
CA ARG A 75 -1.33 -16.66 -3.45
C ARG A 75 0.18 -16.48 -3.52
N GLU A 76 0.82 -17.18 -4.44
CA GLU A 76 2.26 -17.15 -4.71
C GLU A 76 2.76 -15.77 -5.18
N TYR A 77 1.88 -14.92 -5.74
CA TYR A 77 2.23 -13.54 -6.15
C TYR A 77 1.88 -12.50 -5.08
N VAL A 78 1.50 -12.91 -3.87
CA VAL A 78 1.10 -12.00 -2.78
C VAL A 78 2.06 -12.16 -1.61
N LYS A 79 2.76 -11.08 -1.27
CA LYS A 79 3.38 -10.94 0.06
C LYS A 79 2.42 -10.19 0.99
N LEU A 80 2.51 -10.49 2.27
CA LEU A 80 1.69 -9.86 3.31
C LEU A 80 2.57 -9.14 4.32
N THR A 81 2.13 -7.97 4.76
CA THR A 81 2.69 -7.21 5.88
C THR A 81 1.58 -6.82 6.85
N GLU A 82 1.94 -6.59 8.11
CA GLU A 82 1.04 -5.92 9.06
C GLU A 82 1.09 -4.42 8.79
N TYR A 83 -0.07 -3.80 8.58
CA TYR A 83 -0.12 -2.36 8.26
C TYR A 83 0.54 -1.50 9.33
N THR A 84 0.36 -1.83 10.62
CA THR A 84 0.92 -1.02 11.71
C THR A 84 2.44 -1.09 11.71
N ASP A 85 3.00 -2.27 11.47
CA ASP A 85 4.45 -2.44 11.46
C ASP A 85 5.07 -1.71 10.26
N TRP A 86 4.39 -1.70 9.11
CA TRP A 86 4.82 -0.90 7.97
C TRP A 86 4.75 0.61 8.25
N ALA A 87 3.69 1.07 8.91
CA ALA A 87 3.57 2.48 9.29
C ALA A 87 4.66 2.89 10.30
N ASP A 88 4.89 2.08 11.33
CA ASP A 88 5.96 2.30 12.32
C ASP A 88 7.34 2.32 11.64
N PHE A 89 7.58 1.43 10.67
CA PHE A 89 8.83 1.43 9.90
C PHE A 89 9.02 2.73 9.12
N LEU A 90 7.98 3.22 8.43
CA LEU A 90 8.03 4.48 7.69
C LEU A 90 8.34 5.67 8.61
N ASP A 91 7.70 5.73 9.78
CA ASP A 91 7.91 6.81 10.74
C ASP A 91 9.32 6.77 11.35
N ASN A 92 9.85 5.57 11.57
CA ASN A 92 11.19 5.34 12.10
C ASN A 92 12.30 5.53 11.06
N PHE A 93 11.99 5.44 9.77
CA PHE A 93 12.99 5.35 8.70
C PHE A 93 14.00 6.50 8.71
N LYS A 94 13.56 7.72 9.04
CA LYS A 94 14.42 8.92 9.15
C LYS A 94 15.50 8.82 10.24
N TYR A 95 15.38 7.89 11.17
CA TYR A 95 16.36 7.62 12.23
C TYR A 95 17.23 6.40 11.93
N THR A 96 17.05 5.74 10.77
CA THR A 96 17.82 4.54 10.40
C THR A 96 19.18 4.89 9.81
N ASN A 97 20.12 3.96 9.90
CA ASN A 97 21.42 4.09 9.25
C ASN A 97 21.23 4.18 7.72
N PRO A 98 21.75 5.21 7.04
CA PRO A 98 21.59 5.35 5.59
C PRO A 98 22.07 4.16 4.75
N ASN A 99 22.99 3.36 5.29
CA ASN A 99 23.55 2.18 4.64
C ASN A 99 22.91 0.86 5.12
N ASP A 100 22.12 0.90 6.19
CA ASP A 100 21.49 -0.27 6.80
C ASP A 100 20.17 0.13 7.47
N TYR A 101 19.06 -0.08 6.76
CA TYR A 101 17.73 0.26 7.26
C TYR A 101 17.31 -0.54 8.50
N SER A 102 18.05 -1.60 8.86
CA SER A 102 17.72 -2.44 10.01
C SER A 102 18.19 -1.86 11.35
N THR A 103 19.10 -0.88 11.32
CA THR A 103 19.68 -0.28 12.52
C THR A 103 19.29 1.20 12.68
N ILE A 104 19.12 1.63 13.93
CA ILE A 104 18.86 3.02 14.30
C ILE A 104 20.19 3.74 14.55
N ILE A 105 20.30 4.99 14.10
CA ILE A 105 21.47 5.84 14.34
C ILE A 105 21.62 6.08 15.85
N VAL A 106 22.82 5.78 16.36
CA VAL A 106 23.20 5.98 17.77
C VAL A 106 22.90 7.43 18.20
N GLY A 107 22.19 7.59 19.31
CA GLY A 107 21.82 8.90 19.86
C GLY A 107 20.42 9.39 19.48
N SER A 108 19.68 8.67 18.64
CA SER A 108 18.26 8.97 18.37
C SER A 108 17.42 8.65 19.62
N LEU A 109 16.95 9.68 20.33
CA LEU A 109 16.17 9.51 21.56
C LEU A 109 14.69 9.12 21.30
N ASP A 110 14.21 9.36 20.08
CA ASP A 110 12.80 9.20 19.72
C ASP A 110 12.39 7.75 19.45
N VAL A 111 13.36 6.85 19.16
CA VAL A 111 13.09 5.47 18.74
C VAL A 111 14.02 4.51 19.48
N LYS A 112 13.44 3.49 20.14
CA LYS A 112 14.21 2.40 20.72
C LYS A 112 14.64 1.42 19.63
N SER A 113 15.93 1.12 19.55
CA SER A 113 16.47 0.16 18.57
C SER A 113 15.82 -1.22 18.64
N SER A 114 15.43 -1.69 19.83
CA SER A 114 14.73 -2.96 20.01
C SER A 114 13.35 -2.99 19.33
N ASP A 115 12.62 -1.87 19.37
CA ASP A 115 11.28 -1.78 18.80
C ASP A 115 11.36 -1.74 17.27
N HIS A 116 12.35 -1.02 16.73
CA HIS A 116 12.64 -1.00 15.29
C HIS A 116 13.04 -2.37 14.76
N LEU A 117 13.96 -3.07 15.46
CA LEU A 117 14.36 -4.43 15.08
C LEU A 117 13.17 -5.39 15.07
N ARG A 118 12.27 -5.30 16.06
CA ARG A 118 11.04 -6.09 16.09
C ARG A 118 10.17 -5.80 14.86
N VAL A 119 10.03 -4.53 14.46
CA VAL A 119 9.26 -4.14 13.27
C VAL A 119 9.89 -4.71 11.99
N VAL A 120 11.20 -4.57 11.81
CA VAL A 120 11.93 -5.12 10.66
C VAL A 120 11.77 -6.64 10.58
N GLU A 121 11.95 -7.33 11.70
CA GLU A 121 11.78 -8.79 11.77
C GLU A 121 10.35 -9.20 11.44
N SER A 122 9.37 -8.46 11.95
CA SER A 122 7.95 -8.65 11.66
C SER A 122 7.64 -8.55 10.15
N LEU A 123 8.23 -7.57 9.47
CA LEU A 123 8.03 -7.33 8.04
C LEU A 123 8.69 -8.40 7.16
N LYS A 124 9.86 -8.92 7.56
CA LYS A 124 10.56 -10.01 6.84
C LYS A 124 9.79 -11.34 6.88
N HIS A 125 9.09 -11.61 7.98
CA HIS A 125 8.46 -12.91 8.21
C HIS A 125 7.04 -13.02 7.65
N GLN A 126 6.90 -13.80 6.58
CA GLN A 126 5.60 -14.18 6.04
C GLN A 126 4.85 -15.12 6.99
N ARG A 127 3.60 -14.78 7.27
CA ARG A 127 2.70 -15.51 8.18
C ARG A 127 1.42 -15.94 7.45
N HIS A 128 0.66 -16.83 8.07
CA HIS A 128 -0.67 -17.15 7.57
C HIS A 128 -1.58 -15.90 7.67
N LEU A 129 -2.43 -15.65 6.67
CA LEU A 129 -3.28 -14.45 6.57
C LEU A 129 -4.04 -14.10 7.87
N PHE A 130 -4.50 -15.11 8.61
CA PHE A 130 -5.29 -14.92 9.81
C PHE A 130 -4.48 -14.51 11.05
N GLN A 131 -3.15 -14.63 10.99
CA GLN A 131 -2.24 -14.17 12.04
C GLN A 131 -1.97 -12.66 11.95
N TYR A 132 -2.30 -12.03 10.83
CA TYR A 132 -2.27 -10.56 10.70
C TYR A 132 -3.57 -9.96 11.23
N LYS A 133 -3.44 -8.92 12.05
CA LYS A 133 -4.54 -8.13 12.58
C LYS A 133 -5.11 -7.23 11.48
N MET A 134 -4.26 -6.60 10.69
CA MET A 134 -4.63 -5.72 9.59
C MET A 134 -3.69 -5.95 8.39
N PRO A 135 -3.88 -7.07 7.67
CA PRO A 135 -3.01 -7.46 6.57
C PRO A 135 -3.06 -6.47 5.42
N GLN A 136 -1.89 -6.03 4.98
CA GLN A 136 -1.68 -5.30 3.75
C GLN A 136 -1.02 -6.25 2.73
N ALA A 137 -1.56 -6.28 1.51
CA ALA A 137 -1.04 -7.08 0.43
C ALA A 137 -0.04 -6.26 -0.40
N ILE A 138 1.08 -6.88 -0.74
CA ILE A 138 2.15 -6.31 -1.54
C ILE A 138 2.31 -7.15 -2.80
N LEU A 139 2.27 -6.50 -3.96
CA LEU A 139 2.42 -7.11 -5.29
C LEU A 139 3.59 -6.46 -6.04
N GLU A 140 4.30 -7.25 -6.84
CA GLU A 140 5.36 -6.74 -7.73
C GLU A 140 4.81 -6.12 -9.03
N TYR A 141 3.65 -6.61 -9.47
CA TYR A 141 2.97 -6.21 -10.69
C TYR A 141 1.48 -6.55 -10.61
N ILE A 142 0.70 -6.09 -11.59
CA ILE A 142 -0.69 -6.52 -11.78
C ILE A 142 -0.80 -7.15 -13.17
N ASP A 143 -1.19 -8.43 -13.21
CA ASP A 143 -1.61 -9.09 -14.45
C ASP A 143 -3.07 -8.70 -14.77
N PRO A 144 -3.38 -8.28 -16.00
CA PRO A 144 -4.76 -7.98 -16.40
C PRO A 144 -5.73 -9.15 -16.20
N LYS A 145 -5.27 -10.40 -16.26
CA LYS A 145 -6.09 -11.61 -16.00
C LYS A 145 -6.59 -11.69 -14.56
N TRP A 146 -5.92 -11.02 -13.62
CA TRP A 146 -6.36 -10.97 -12.23
C TRP A 146 -7.50 -9.97 -12.02
N VAL A 147 -7.75 -9.05 -12.96
CA VAL A 147 -8.75 -7.99 -12.81
C VAL A 147 -10.15 -8.59 -12.87
N VAL A 148 -10.88 -8.50 -11.75
CA VAL A 148 -12.27 -8.96 -11.64
C VAL A 148 -13.24 -7.83 -12.00
N ARG A 149 -12.98 -6.63 -11.47
CA ARG A 149 -13.77 -5.42 -11.73
C ARG A 149 -13.03 -4.18 -11.26
N TYR A 150 -13.42 -3.01 -11.77
CA TYR A 150 -12.93 -1.72 -11.27
C TYR A 150 -14.09 -0.74 -11.03
N LYS A 151 -13.85 0.25 -10.17
CA LYS A 151 -14.77 1.36 -9.92
C LYS A 151 -13.99 2.66 -9.95
N VAL A 152 -14.41 3.60 -10.80
CA VAL A 152 -13.91 4.97 -10.77
C VAL A 152 -14.48 5.68 -9.54
N ILE A 153 -13.59 6.26 -8.74
CA ILE A 153 -13.87 7.09 -7.58
C ILE A 153 -13.80 8.54 -8.07
N THR A 154 -14.94 9.08 -8.47
CA THR A 154 -15.09 10.52 -8.64
C THR A 154 -15.06 11.17 -7.27
N ASN A 155 -14.22 12.18 -7.10
CA ASN A 155 -13.97 12.89 -5.84
C ASN A 155 -15.28 13.15 -5.07
N THR A 156 -15.39 12.61 -3.85
CA THR A 156 -16.52 12.86 -2.96
C THR A 156 -16.55 14.31 -2.47
N ARG A 157 -15.43 15.06 -2.52
CA ARG A 157 -15.42 16.49 -2.18
C ARG A 157 -16.34 17.33 -3.06
N GLU A 158 -16.34 17.13 -4.38
CA GLU A 158 -17.30 17.82 -5.26
C GLU A 158 -18.76 17.35 -5.03
N GLN A 159 -18.98 16.14 -4.52
CA GLN A 159 -20.32 15.64 -4.20
C GLN A 159 -20.82 16.11 -2.84
N GLU A 160 -19.94 16.32 -1.86
CA GLU A 160 -20.22 16.96 -0.57
C GLU A 160 -20.49 18.45 -0.77
N ASP A 161 -19.64 19.15 -1.54
CA ASP A 161 -19.85 20.56 -1.91
C ASP A 161 -21.15 20.75 -2.71
N ARG A 162 -21.46 19.88 -3.68
CA ARG A 162 -22.75 19.92 -4.41
C ARG A 162 -23.95 19.56 -3.53
N LYS A 163 -23.78 18.71 -2.51
CA LYS A 163 -24.85 18.41 -1.54
C LYS A 163 -25.09 19.60 -0.62
N GLU A 164 -24.05 20.24 -0.10
CA GLU A 164 -24.17 21.49 0.68
C GLU A 164 -24.77 22.61 -0.16
N HIS A 165 -24.32 22.80 -1.41
CA HIS A 165 -24.91 23.80 -2.31
C HIS A 165 -26.38 23.54 -2.60
N ARG A 166 -26.79 22.27 -2.80
CA ARG A 166 -28.21 21.92 -2.98
C ARG A 166 -29.02 22.11 -1.70
N LEU A 167 -28.50 21.72 -0.54
CA LEU A 167 -29.17 21.93 0.77
C LEU A 167 -29.34 23.43 1.10
N ASN A 168 -28.38 24.27 0.71
CA ASN A 168 -28.46 25.72 0.90
C ASN A 168 -29.41 26.39 -0.11
N PHE A 169 -29.63 25.80 -1.29
CA PHE A 169 -30.59 26.30 -2.29
C PHE A 169 -32.06 26.05 -1.91
N PHE A 170 -32.35 25.07 -1.04
CA PHE A 170 -33.69 24.81 -0.51
C PHE A 170 -33.98 25.54 0.82
N ARG A 171 -33.06 26.43 1.24
CA ARG A 171 -33.15 27.18 2.51
C ARG A 171 -33.49 28.67 2.33
N TRP A 172 -33.94 29.07 1.14
CA TRP A 172 -34.50 30.39 0.83
C TRP A 172 -35.84 30.24 0.12
#